data_AF-A0A8D1KGP7-F1
#
_entry.id   AF-A0A8D1KGP7-F1
#
_cell.length_a   1.000
_cell.length_b   1.000
_cell.length_c   1.000
_cell.angle_alpha   90.00
_cell.angle_beta   90.00
_cell.angle_gamma   90.00
#
_symmetry.space_group_name_H-M   'P 1'
#
loop_
_entity.id
_entity.type
_entity.pdbx_description
1 polymer ?
#
loop_
_entity_poly.entity_id
_entity_poly.type
_entity_poly.pdbx_seq_one_letter_code
_entity_poly.pdbx_strand_id
1 'polypeptide(L)'
;GFCMFVLSLVKKHYRLQFYMFAWTHVTLLITVTQSHLVIQNLFEGMIWFLVPISSVICNDITAYLFGFFFGRTPLIKLSPKKTWEGFIGGFFSTVVFGFIAAYVLSKYQYFVCPVEYRSDINSFVTECEPSELFQLQSYSLPPSLKAVLRQEAVSLYPFQIHSIALSTFASLIGPFGGFFASGFKRAFKIKDFANTIPGHGGIMDRFDCQYLMATFVHVYITSFIRGPNPSKVLQQLLVLQPEQQLNIYKTLKIHLIEKGILQPTLKV
;
A
#
# COMPACT_ATOMS: atom_id res chain seq x y z
N GLY A 1 30.58 -5.18 6.58
CA GLY A 1 29.86 -4.93 7.85
C GLY A 1 30.22 -5.96 8.90
N PHE A 2 29.70 -7.18 8.78
CA PHE A 2 29.85 -8.24 9.79
C PHE A 2 31.31 -8.58 10.14
N CYS A 3 32.18 -8.82 9.14
CA CYS A 3 33.59 -9.14 9.40
C CYS A 3 34.33 -8.02 10.16
N MET A 4 34.09 -6.75 9.80
CA MET A 4 34.67 -5.61 10.53
C MET A 4 34.13 -5.49 11.96
N PHE A 5 32.85 -5.79 12.18
CA PHE A 5 32.29 -5.81 13.54
C PHE A 5 32.99 -6.86 14.40
N VAL A 6 33.14 -8.10 13.89
CA VAL A 6 33.83 -9.20 14.57
C VAL A 6 35.27 -8.83 14.92
N LEU A 7 35.98 -8.17 14.00
CA LEU A 7 37.35 -7.68 14.23
C LEU A 7 37.44 -6.53 15.25
N SER A 8 36.36 -5.78 15.46
CA SER A 8 36.31 -4.65 16.41
C SER A 8 35.95 -5.03 17.86
N LEU A 9 35.75 -6.33 18.14
CA LEU A 9 35.24 -6.82 19.43
C LEU A 9 36.23 -6.57 20.59
N VAL A 10 35.79 -5.86 21.62
CA VAL A 10 36.60 -5.53 22.82
C VAL A 10 36.02 -6.21 24.06
N LYS A 11 36.85 -6.99 24.77
CA LYS A 11 36.47 -7.90 25.87
C LYS A 11 35.63 -7.29 27.00
N LYS A 12 35.73 -5.97 27.22
CA LYS A 12 34.99 -5.23 28.24
C LYS A 12 33.64 -4.66 27.76
N HIS A 13 33.42 -4.56 26.45
CA HIS A 13 32.28 -3.83 25.86
C HIS A 13 31.37 -4.70 25.00
N TYR A 14 31.49 -6.02 25.03
CA TYR A 14 30.70 -6.93 24.18
C TYR A 14 29.20 -6.64 24.21
N ARG A 15 28.60 -6.48 25.40
CA ARG A 15 27.16 -6.22 25.52
C ARG A 15 26.71 -4.95 24.79
N LEU A 16 27.50 -3.88 24.88
CA LEU A 16 27.22 -2.62 24.20
C LEU A 16 27.42 -2.75 22.69
N GLN A 17 28.51 -3.40 22.27
CA GLN A 17 28.82 -3.63 20.86
C GLN A 17 27.74 -4.47 20.17
N PHE A 18 27.30 -5.57 20.79
CA PHE A 18 26.20 -6.38 20.26
C PHE A 18 24.86 -5.65 20.27
N TYR A 19 24.57 -4.81 21.28
CA TYR A 19 23.37 -3.97 21.29
C TYR A 19 23.36 -2.97 20.13
N MET A 20 24.45 -2.22 19.93
CA MET A 20 24.58 -1.28 18.81
C MET A 20 24.52 -1.99 17.46
N PHE A 21 25.16 -3.15 17.35
CA PHE A 21 25.11 -3.98 16.14
C PHE A 21 23.68 -4.46 15.83
N ALA A 22 22.94 -4.94 16.84
CA ALA A 22 21.55 -5.34 16.66
C ALA A 22 20.66 -4.15 16.25
N TRP A 23 20.77 -3.01 16.92
CA TRP A 23 20.00 -1.80 16.59
C TRP A 23 20.29 -1.28 15.19
N THR A 24 21.56 -1.25 14.77
CA THR A 24 21.93 -0.83 13.41
C THR A 24 21.36 -1.77 12.36
N HIS A 25 21.40 -3.10 12.58
CA HIS A 25 20.85 -4.06 11.62
C HIS A 25 19.33 -4.01 11.56
N VAL A 26 18.64 -3.91 12.70
CA VAL A 26 17.19 -3.78 12.76
C VAL A 26 16.72 -2.48 12.09
N THR A 27 17.39 -1.36 12.38
CA THR A 27 17.05 -0.06 11.77
C THR A 27 17.28 -0.08 10.26
N LEU A 28 18.38 -0.68 9.81
CA LEU A 28 18.70 -0.82 8.39
C LEU A 28 17.69 -1.72 7.68
N LEU A 29 17.32 -2.86 8.28
CA LEU A 29 16.31 -3.75 7.74
C LEU A 29 14.96 -3.02 7.59
N ILE A 30 14.49 -2.34 8.64
CA ILE A 30 13.23 -1.58 8.60
C ILE A 30 13.27 -0.49 7.52
N THR A 31 14.34 0.31 7.49
CA THR A 31 14.46 1.45 6.55
C THR A 31 14.56 0.98 5.10
N VAL A 32 15.38 -0.03 4.83
CA VAL A 32 15.59 -0.56 3.47
C VAL A 32 14.34 -1.27 2.97
N THR A 33 13.74 -2.14 3.77
CA THR A 33 12.50 -2.84 3.38
C THR A 33 11.36 -1.85 3.16
N GLN A 34 11.18 -0.87 4.04
CA GLN A 34 10.14 0.15 3.86
C GLN A 34 10.35 0.98 2.59
N SER A 35 11.59 1.43 2.34
CA SER A 35 11.93 2.19 1.14
C SER A 35 11.67 1.37 -0.12
N HIS A 36 12.07 0.10 -0.10
CA HIS A 36 11.85 -0.82 -1.22
C HIS A 36 10.37 -1.00 -1.54
N LEU A 37 9.52 -1.24 -0.53
CA LEU A 37 8.07 -1.40 -0.71
C LEU A 37 7.42 -0.12 -1.24
N VAL A 38 7.80 1.04 -0.70
CA VAL A 38 7.31 2.35 -1.17
C VAL A 38 7.69 2.59 -2.63
N ILE A 39 8.96 2.34 -2.99
CA ILE A 39 9.46 2.50 -4.36
C ILE A 39 8.70 1.57 -5.31
N GLN A 40 8.44 0.32 -4.92
CA GLN A 40 7.66 -0.61 -5.73
C GLN A 40 6.22 -0.14 -5.94
N ASN A 41 5.58 0.41 -4.90
CA ASN A 41 4.24 0.98 -5.03
C ASN A 41 4.24 2.22 -5.94
N LEU A 42 5.27 3.06 -5.85
CA LEU A 42 5.45 4.25 -6.68
C LEU A 42 5.60 3.89 -8.17
N PHE A 43 6.37 2.84 -8.47
CA PHE A 43 6.60 2.38 -9.85
C PHE A 43 5.32 1.86 -10.53
N GLU A 44 4.37 1.32 -9.78
CA GLU A 44 3.05 0.91 -10.32
C GLU A 44 2.12 2.10 -10.61
N GLY A 45 2.49 3.29 -10.16
CA GLY A 45 1.75 4.53 -10.33
C GLY A 45 1.76 5.36 -9.05
N MET A 46 2.01 6.67 -9.17
CA MET A 46 2.09 7.57 -8.01
C MET A 46 0.79 7.61 -7.20
N ILE A 47 -0.36 7.31 -7.82
CA ILE A 47 -1.65 7.24 -7.15
C ILE A 47 -1.69 6.20 -6.02
N TRP A 48 -0.96 5.09 -6.18
CA TRP A 48 -0.83 4.03 -5.16
C TRP A 48 -0.02 4.48 -3.94
N PHE A 49 0.75 5.56 -4.07
CA PHE A 49 1.47 6.18 -2.96
C PHE A 49 0.67 7.35 -2.34
N LEU A 50 0.14 8.23 -3.19
CA LEU A 50 -0.52 9.48 -2.76
C LEU A 50 -1.85 9.25 -2.05
N VAL A 51 -2.70 8.35 -2.55
CA VAL A 51 -4.03 8.09 -1.95
C VAL A 51 -3.90 7.49 -0.55
N PRO A 52 -3.08 6.45 -0.30
CA PRO A 52 -2.91 5.91 1.04
C PRO A 52 -2.29 6.89 2.03
N ILE A 53 -1.25 7.64 1.63
CA ILE A 53 -0.60 8.62 2.52
C ILE A 53 -1.56 9.73 2.90
N SER A 54 -2.26 10.30 1.92
CA SER A 54 -3.24 11.35 2.17
C SER A 54 -4.41 10.84 3.02
N SER A 55 -4.81 9.57 2.85
CA SER A 55 -5.84 8.95 3.69
C SER A 55 -5.40 8.83 5.16
N VAL A 56 -4.15 8.41 5.43
CA VAL A 56 -3.62 8.35 6.80
C VAL A 56 -3.58 9.76 7.43
N ILE A 57 -3.10 10.76 6.69
CA ILE A 57 -3.04 12.15 7.16
C ILE A 57 -4.46 12.69 7.43
N CYS A 58 -5.39 12.45 6.51
CA CYS A 58 -6.78 12.84 6.67
C CYS A 58 -7.40 12.18 7.91
N ASN A 59 -7.14 10.89 8.13
CA ASN A 59 -7.61 10.16 9.31
C ASN A 59 -7.10 10.77 10.60
N ASP A 60 -5.81 11.09 10.71
CA ASP A 60 -5.25 11.69 11.93
C ASP A 60 -5.85 13.09 12.21
N ILE A 61 -6.01 13.92 11.18
CA ILE A 61 -6.62 15.25 11.30
C ILE A 61 -8.09 15.14 11.71
N THR A 62 -8.86 14.32 11.00
CA THR A 62 -10.31 14.21 11.23
C THR A 62 -10.61 13.49 12.55
N ALA A 63 -9.85 12.46 12.92
CA ALA A 63 -9.98 11.82 14.23
C ALA A 63 -9.67 12.80 15.38
N TYR A 64 -8.70 13.69 15.20
CA TYR A 64 -8.44 14.78 16.15
C TYR A 64 -9.61 15.77 16.23
N LEU A 65 -10.14 16.22 15.08
CA LEU A 65 -11.26 17.16 15.04
C LEU A 65 -12.52 16.58 15.69
N PHE A 66 -12.95 15.38 15.28
CA PHE A 66 -14.12 14.72 15.88
C PHE A 66 -13.88 14.37 17.35
N GLY A 67 -12.66 13.98 17.70
CA GLY A 67 -12.27 13.73 19.09
C GLY A 67 -12.32 15.00 19.95
N PHE A 68 -11.95 16.16 19.40
CA PHE A 68 -12.01 17.44 20.12
C PHE A 68 -13.46 17.92 20.34
N PHE A 69 -14.31 17.83 19.32
CA PHE A 69 -15.70 18.33 19.42
C PHE A 69 -16.66 17.36 20.11
N PHE A 70 -16.51 16.06 19.88
CA PHE A 70 -17.47 15.04 20.32
C PHE A 70 -16.87 13.98 21.25
N GLY A 71 -15.57 14.03 21.52
CA GLY A 71 -14.88 13.01 22.30
C GLY A 71 -15.30 12.99 23.76
N ARG A 72 -15.89 11.86 24.18
CA ARG A 72 -16.27 11.63 25.58
C ARG A 72 -15.70 10.33 26.11
N THR A 73 -15.56 9.31 25.26
CA THR A 73 -15.14 7.97 25.66
C THR A 73 -13.72 7.65 25.18
N PRO A 74 -12.75 7.44 26.09
CA PRO A 74 -11.38 7.11 25.69
C PRO A 74 -11.31 5.72 25.06
N LEU A 75 -10.55 5.59 23.97
CA LEU A 75 -10.41 4.36 23.19
C LEU A 75 -9.52 3.33 23.92
N ILE A 76 -8.39 3.78 24.48
CA ILE A 76 -7.44 2.92 25.21
C ILE A 76 -6.90 3.68 26.42
N LYS A 77 -6.81 3.01 27.58
CA LYS A 77 -6.26 3.60 28.83
C LYS A 77 -4.83 4.13 28.67
N LEU A 78 -4.05 3.50 27.80
CA LEU A 78 -2.68 3.90 27.46
C LEU A 78 -2.60 5.27 26.77
N SER A 79 -3.67 5.69 26.06
CA SER A 79 -3.74 6.95 25.32
C SER A 79 -5.08 7.66 25.58
N PRO A 80 -5.21 8.34 26.73
CA PRO A 80 -6.49 8.91 27.17
C PRO A 80 -7.02 10.04 26.27
N LYS A 81 -6.17 10.59 25.39
CA LYS A 81 -6.56 11.64 24.44
C LYS A 81 -7.22 11.11 23.17
N LYS A 82 -7.12 9.81 22.86
CA LYS A 82 -7.80 9.23 21.69
C LYS A 82 -9.16 8.69 22.11
N THR A 83 -10.21 9.07 21.39
CA THR A 83 -11.60 8.74 21.73
C THR A 83 -12.25 7.84 20.69
N TRP A 84 -13.27 7.07 21.09
CA TRP A 84 -14.05 6.25 20.15
C TRP A 84 -14.80 7.10 19.14
N GLU A 85 -15.34 8.25 19.56
CA GLU A 85 -16.06 9.16 18.67
C GLU A 85 -15.13 9.74 17.60
N GLY A 86 -13.88 10.08 17.98
CA GLY A 86 -12.84 10.50 17.05
C GLY A 86 -12.47 9.40 16.06
N PHE A 87 -12.32 8.16 16.54
CA PHE A 87 -12.00 7.01 15.68
C PHE A 87 -13.09 6.74 14.64
N ILE A 88 -14.36 6.74 15.04
CA ILE A 88 -15.50 6.51 14.14
C ILE A 88 -15.68 7.69 13.16
N GLY A 89 -15.57 8.93 13.63
CA GLY A 89 -15.65 10.12 12.77
C GLY A 89 -14.50 10.20 11.76
N GLY A 90 -13.30 9.80 12.19
CA GLY A 90 -12.13 9.65 11.32
C GLY A 90 -12.33 8.60 10.23
N PHE A 91 -12.93 7.45 10.58
CA PHE A 91 -13.25 6.38 9.63
C PHE A 91 -14.14 6.86 8.48
N PHE A 92 -15.32 7.40 8.78
CA PHE A 92 -16.23 7.85 7.73
C PHE A 92 -15.62 8.98 6.89
N SER A 93 -14.93 9.92 7.53
CA SER A 93 -14.31 11.04 6.84
C SER A 93 -13.18 10.59 5.91
N THR A 94 -12.38 9.62 6.33
CA THR A 94 -11.26 9.08 5.54
C THR A 94 -11.75 8.30 4.33
N VAL A 95 -12.83 7.52 4.47
CA VAL A 95 -13.43 6.78 3.35
C VAL A 95 -13.99 7.75 2.31
N VAL A 96 -14.72 8.78 2.74
CA VAL A 96 -15.25 9.82 1.84
C VAL A 96 -14.12 10.59 1.16
N PHE A 97 -13.11 10.99 1.92
CA PHE A 97 -11.92 11.67 1.39
C PHE A 97 -11.18 10.80 0.37
N GLY A 98 -10.91 9.52 0.68
CA GLY A 98 -10.24 8.60 -0.22
C GLY A 98 -11.00 8.37 -1.53
N PHE A 99 -12.33 8.30 -1.45
CA PHE A 99 -13.19 8.17 -2.64
C PHE A 99 -13.11 9.40 -3.56
N ILE A 100 -13.12 10.60 -2.98
CA ILE A 100 -12.98 11.87 -3.73
C ILE A 100 -11.56 12.03 -4.27
N ALA A 101 -10.54 11.77 -3.46
CA ALA A 101 -9.14 11.87 -3.84
C ALA A 101 -8.81 10.93 -5.01
N ALA A 102 -9.33 9.70 -4.98
CA ALA A 102 -9.22 8.76 -6.09
C ALA A 102 -9.82 9.34 -7.38
N TYR A 103 -11.04 9.88 -7.33
CA TYR A 103 -11.67 10.50 -8.50
C TYR A 103 -10.86 11.67 -9.08
N VAL A 104 -10.33 12.54 -8.22
CA VAL A 104 -9.55 13.72 -8.66
C VAL A 104 -8.21 13.30 -9.26
N LEU A 105 -7.48 12.39 -8.60
CA LEU A 105 -6.15 11.97 -9.05
C LEU A 105 -6.21 11.11 -10.31
N SER A 106 -7.26 10.28 -10.48
CA SER A 106 -7.44 9.46 -11.69
C SER A 106 -7.65 10.27 -12.97
N LYS A 107 -7.95 11.58 -12.89
CA LYS A 107 -8.05 12.45 -14.08
C LYS A 107 -6.70 12.78 -14.71
N TYR A 108 -5.61 12.70 -13.95
CA TYR A 108 -4.29 13.10 -14.42
C TYR A 108 -3.44 11.86 -14.70
N GLN A 109 -3.08 11.68 -15.98
CA GLN A 109 -2.27 10.56 -16.44
C GLN A 109 -0.93 10.46 -15.70
N TYR A 110 -0.34 11.60 -15.35
CA TYR A 110 0.90 11.67 -14.57
C TYR A 110 0.84 10.83 -13.29
N PHE A 111 -0.27 10.86 -12.53
CA PHE A 111 -0.37 10.11 -11.28
C PHE A 111 -0.71 8.63 -11.46
N VAL A 112 -1.33 8.30 -12.59
CA VAL A 112 -1.89 6.98 -12.87
C VAL A 112 -0.88 6.07 -13.55
N CYS A 113 -0.09 6.61 -14.47
CA CYS A 113 0.81 5.83 -15.29
C CYS A 113 1.99 5.27 -14.48
N PRO A 114 2.38 4.01 -14.74
CA PRO A 114 3.58 3.44 -14.15
C PRO A 114 4.82 4.18 -14.67
N VAL A 115 5.85 4.27 -13.83
CA VAL A 115 7.09 4.96 -14.19
C VAL A 115 8.03 3.96 -14.84
N GLU A 116 8.30 4.13 -16.13
CA GLU A 116 9.24 3.30 -16.89
C GLU A 116 10.48 4.11 -17.31
N TYR A 117 11.65 3.47 -17.23
CA TYR A 117 12.90 4.04 -17.72
C TYR A 117 13.06 3.69 -19.21
N ARG A 118 13.04 4.70 -20.09
CA ARG A 118 13.33 4.49 -21.51
C ARG A 118 14.83 4.71 -21.77
N SER A 119 15.51 3.64 -22.18
CA SER A 119 16.92 3.65 -22.57
C SER A 119 17.23 4.63 -23.70
N ASP A 120 16.27 4.87 -24.59
CA ASP A 120 16.48 5.64 -25.82
C ASP A 120 16.62 7.15 -25.54
N ILE A 121 15.99 7.63 -24.47
CA ILE A 121 15.93 9.06 -24.11
C ILE A 121 16.65 9.30 -22.76
N ASN A 122 17.24 8.26 -22.14
CA ASN A 122 17.87 8.31 -20.81
C ASN A 122 17.03 9.08 -19.76
N SER A 123 15.70 8.93 -19.83
CA SER A 123 14.77 9.65 -18.97
C SER A 123 13.63 8.75 -18.51
N PHE A 124 13.07 9.11 -17.36
CA PHE A 124 11.86 8.49 -16.84
C PHE A 124 10.66 9.11 -17.53
N VAL A 125 9.84 8.29 -18.17
CA VAL A 125 8.65 8.73 -18.89
C VAL A 125 7.41 8.21 -18.17
N THR A 126 6.42 9.08 -17.97
CA THR A 126 5.15 8.78 -17.29
C THR A 126 3.95 8.85 -18.24
N GLU A 127 4.19 8.73 -19.55
CA GLU A 127 3.17 8.75 -20.59
C GLU A 127 2.78 7.31 -20.94
N CYS A 128 1.54 6.95 -20.67
CA CYS A 128 0.98 5.63 -20.94
C CYS A 128 -0.49 5.75 -21.35
N GLU A 129 -1.03 4.72 -22.00
CA GLU A 129 -2.47 4.55 -22.09
C GLU A 129 -3.00 4.08 -20.72
N PRO A 130 -3.94 4.81 -20.09
CA PRO A 130 -4.46 4.43 -18.78
C PRO A 130 -5.10 3.05 -18.83
N SER A 131 -4.73 2.19 -17.88
CA SER A 131 -5.32 0.85 -17.75
C SER A 131 -6.81 0.92 -17.42
N GLU A 132 -7.53 -0.18 -17.64
CA GLU A 132 -8.98 -0.27 -17.40
C GLU A 132 -9.41 0.19 -15.99
N LEU A 133 -8.50 0.09 -15.01
CA LEU A 133 -8.71 0.55 -13.63
C LEU A 133 -8.95 2.06 -13.50
N PHE A 134 -8.44 2.83 -14.47
CA PHE A 134 -8.47 4.29 -14.49
C PHE A 134 -9.27 4.84 -15.66
N GLN A 135 -10.06 4.00 -16.32
CA GLN A 135 -11.05 4.41 -17.30
C GLN A 135 -12.44 4.47 -16.64
N LEU A 136 -13.25 5.45 -17.06
CA LEU A 136 -14.62 5.60 -16.54
C LEU A 136 -15.48 4.44 -17.02
N GLN A 137 -16.00 3.66 -16.08
CA GLN A 137 -16.94 2.57 -16.34
C GLN A 137 -18.32 2.92 -15.77
N SER A 138 -19.38 2.51 -16.47
CA SER A 138 -20.75 2.68 -16.01
C SER A 138 -21.19 1.49 -15.18
N TYR A 139 -21.54 1.73 -13.91
CA TYR A 139 -22.05 0.70 -13.02
C TYR A 139 -23.56 0.87 -12.83
N SER A 140 -24.30 -0.23 -12.94
CA SER A 140 -25.74 -0.25 -12.64
C SER A 140 -25.97 -0.27 -11.13
N LEU A 141 -26.82 0.64 -10.64
CA LEU A 141 -27.06 0.77 -9.20
C LEU A 141 -27.97 -0.35 -8.66
N PRO A 142 -27.75 -0.82 -7.42
CA PRO A 142 -28.71 -1.70 -6.73
C PRO A 142 -30.07 -1.01 -6.56
N PRO A 143 -31.19 -1.77 -6.48
CA PRO A 143 -32.54 -1.20 -6.35
C PRO A 143 -32.70 -0.22 -5.18
N SER A 144 -32.02 -0.50 -4.05
CA SER A 144 -32.00 0.36 -2.87
C SER A 144 -31.34 1.72 -3.11
N LEU A 145 -30.25 1.75 -3.88
CA LEU A 145 -29.56 2.99 -4.25
C LEU A 145 -30.27 3.76 -5.35
N LYS A 146 -30.96 3.07 -6.27
CA LYS A 146 -31.80 3.73 -7.29
C LYS A 146 -32.89 4.59 -6.66
N ALA A 147 -33.52 4.08 -5.60
CA ALA A 147 -34.55 4.81 -4.85
C ALA A 147 -34.02 6.10 -4.20
N VAL A 148 -32.74 6.09 -3.79
CA VAL A 148 -32.09 7.24 -3.12
C VAL A 148 -31.52 8.24 -4.13
N LEU A 149 -30.78 7.76 -5.15
CA LEU A 149 -30.01 8.60 -6.08
C LEU A 149 -30.79 9.03 -7.32
N ARG A 150 -31.97 8.47 -7.60
CA ARG A 150 -32.79 8.73 -8.80
C ARG A 150 -32.01 8.64 -10.13
N GLN A 151 -30.94 7.84 -10.17
CA GLN A 151 -30.14 7.59 -11.35
C GLN A 151 -30.08 6.08 -11.61
N GLU A 152 -30.03 5.67 -12.87
CA GLU A 152 -29.98 4.26 -13.24
C GLU A 152 -28.54 3.71 -13.28
N ALA A 153 -27.58 4.57 -13.62
CA ALA A 153 -26.17 4.24 -13.71
C ALA A 153 -25.31 5.39 -13.15
N VAL A 154 -24.17 5.02 -12.57
CA VAL A 154 -23.15 5.98 -12.11
C VAL A 154 -21.83 5.65 -12.81
N SER A 155 -21.19 6.68 -13.34
CA SER A 155 -19.86 6.57 -13.94
C SER A 155 -18.82 6.69 -12.85
N LEU A 156 -18.08 5.62 -12.60
CA LEU A 156 -17.04 5.55 -11.58
C LEU A 156 -15.75 4.98 -12.19
N TYR A 157 -14.61 5.40 -11.66
CA TYR A 157 -13.36 4.70 -11.92
C TYR A 157 -13.32 3.43 -11.06
N PRO A 158 -12.96 2.26 -11.61
CA PRO A 158 -12.77 1.05 -10.81
C PRO A 158 -11.80 1.26 -9.63
N PHE A 159 -10.78 2.12 -9.81
CA PHE A 159 -9.86 2.52 -8.75
C PHE A 159 -10.54 3.14 -7.51
N GLN A 160 -11.70 3.80 -7.65
CA GLN A 160 -12.43 4.34 -6.48
C GLN A 160 -12.88 3.22 -5.52
N ILE A 161 -13.22 2.04 -6.04
CA ILE A 161 -13.59 0.87 -5.23
C ILE A 161 -12.38 0.38 -4.44
N HIS A 162 -11.22 0.31 -5.10
CA HIS A 162 -9.95 -0.03 -4.44
C HIS A 162 -9.56 1.01 -3.38
N SER A 163 -9.77 2.30 -3.65
CA SER A 163 -9.53 3.39 -2.68
C SER A 163 -10.36 3.24 -1.41
N ILE A 164 -11.61 2.74 -1.49
CA ILE A 164 -12.41 2.43 -0.29
C ILE A 164 -11.73 1.37 0.57
N ALA A 165 -11.16 0.32 -0.03
CA ALA A 165 -10.43 -0.71 0.71
C ALA A 165 -9.16 -0.13 1.37
N LEU A 166 -8.40 0.69 0.63
CA LEU A 166 -7.18 1.34 1.13
C LEU A 166 -7.49 2.30 2.29
N SER A 167 -8.51 3.15 2.16
CA SER A 167 -8.92 4.12 3.18
C SER A 167 -9.51 3.44 4.43
N THR A 168 -10.27 2.35 4.24
CA THR A 168 -10.77 1.51 5.33
C THR A 168 -9.62 0.93 6.14
N PHE A 169 -8.60 0.37 5.48
CA PHE A 169 -7.40 -0.13 6.15
C PHE A 169 -6.63 1.00 6.85
N ALA A 170 -6.44 2.13 6.17
CA ALA A 170 -5.73 3.29 6.70
C ALA A 170 -6.35 3.81 7.99
N SER A 171 -7.69 3.81 8.10
CA SER A 171 -8.38 4.29 9.28
C SER A 171 -8.52 3.24 10.39
N LEU A 172 -8.83 1.99 10.03
CA LEU A 172 -9.04 0.95 11.04
C LEU A 172 -7.73 0.40 11.59
N ILE A 173 -6.79 0.03 10.72
CA ILE A 173 -5.57 -0.69 11.10
C ILE A 173 -4.40 0.29 11.24
N GLY A 174 -4.32 1.31 10.40
CA GLY A 174 -3.25 2.33 10.43
C GLY A 174 -2.96 2.89 11.83
N PRO A 175 -3.96 3.36 12.61
CA PRO A 175 -3.73 3.95 13.93
C PRO A 175 -3.14 3.00 14.97
N PHE A 176 -3.28 1.68 14.78
CA PHE A 176 -2.66 0.68 15.65
C PHE A 176 -1.13 0.67 15.57
N GLY A 177 -0.54 1.06 14.44
CA GLY A 177 0.91 1.30 14.35
C GLY A 177 1.36 2.37 15.34
N GLY A 178 0.65 3.51 15.38
CA GLY A 178 0.90 4.57 16.35
C GLY A 178 0.61 4.16 17.80
N PHE A 179 -0.37 3.28 18.05
CA PHE A 179 -0.61 2.72 19.39
C PHE A 179 0.52 1.80 19.83
N PHE A 180 1.03 0.95 18.95
CA PHE A 180 2.16 0.07 19.22
C PHE A 180 3.41 0.88 19.59
N ALA A 181 3.74 1.89 18.78
CA ALA A 181 4.84 2.81 19.05
C ALA A 181 4.66 3.55 20.38
N SER A 182 3.44 4.04 20.66
CA SER A 182 3.12 4.66 21.94
C SER A 182 3.29 3.70 23.12
N GLY A 183 2.88 2.44 22.98
CA GLY A 183 3.05 1.40 23.99
C GLY A 183 4.51 1.08 24.26
N PHE A 184 5.31 0.96 23.20
CA PHE A 184 6.75 0.78 23.30
C PHE A 184 7.39 1.92 24.11
N LYS A 185 7.09 3.18 23.77
CA LYS A 185 7.60 4.36 24.50
C LYS A 185 7.29 4.28 26.01
N ARG A 186 6.05 3.92 26.36
CA ARG A 186 5.62 3.79 27.76
C ARG A 186 6.32 2.65 28.50
N ALA A 187 6.56 1.52 27.84
CA ALA A 187 7.28 0.39 28.43
C ALA A 187 8.71 0.76 28.85
N PHE A 188 9.39 1.61 28.08
CA PHE A 188 10.74 2.09 28.39
C PHE A 188 10.77 3.39 29.23
N LYS A 189 9.63 3.87 29.71
CA LYS A 189 9.49 5.17 30.43
C LYS A 189 10.02 6.37 29.63
N ILE A 190 9.99 6.28 28.30
CA ILE A 190 10.38 7.34 27.37
C ILE A 190 9.10 8.00 26.84
N LYS A 191 9.11 9.33 26.65
CA LYS A 191 7.94 10.05 26.13
C LYS A 191 7.95 10.10 24.60
N ASP A 192 9.10 10.39 24.01
CA ASP A 192 9.32 10.59 22.58
C ASP A 192 10.61 9.88 22.15
N PHE A 193 10.63 9.22 20.99
CA PHE A 193 11.81 8.45 20.51
C PHE A 193 13.04 9.34 20.27
N ALA A 194 12.82 10.61 19.93
CA ALA A 194 13.85 11.62 19.73
C ALA A 194 13.25 13.02 19.85
N ASN A 195 14.05 14.01 20.24
CA ASN A 195 13.70 15.43 20.26
C ASN A 195 14.10 16.11 18.93
N THR A 196 13.85 15.47 17.79
CA THR A 196 14.36 15.95 16.49
C THR A 196 13.79 17.32 16.10
N ILE A 197 12.56 17.64 16.54
CA ILE A 197 11.95 18.95 16.35
C ILE A 197 11.24 19.37 17.66
N PRO A 198 11.62 20.49 18.30
CA PRO A 198 10.99 20.95 19.53
C PRO A 198 9.50 21.26 19.30
N GLY A 199 8.63 20.66 20.12
CA GLY A 199 7.18 20.87 20.09
C GLY A 199 6.38 20.02 19.09
N HIS A 200 7.02 19.23 18.23
CA HIS A 200 6.34 18.47 17.14
C HIS A 200 6.34 16.93 17.29
N GLY A 201 6.88 16.41 18.40
CA GLY A 201 7.04 14.97 18.62
C GLY A 201 8.20 14.37 17.83
N GLY A 202 8.38 13.05 17.90
CA GLY A 202 9.39 12.35 17.12
C GLY A 202 8.96 12.17 15.66
N ILE A 203 9.89 12.33 14.71
CA ILE A 203 9.66 12.02 13.30
C ILE A 203 9.19 10.56 13.11
N MET A 204 9.73 9.65 13.93
CA MET A 204 9.36 8.23 13.93
C MET A 204 7.87 8.02 14.20
N ASP A 205 7.26 8.79 15.10
CA ASP A 205 5.84 8.67 15.46
C ASP A 205 4.90 8.96 14.27
N ARG A 206 5.41 9.62 13.21
CA ARG A 206 4.66 9.91 11.97
C ARG A 206 4.83 8.83 10.90
N PHE A 207 5.91 8.05 10.96
CA PHE A 207 6.23 7.02 9.98
C PHE A 207 5.70 5.62 10.37
N ASP A 208 5.32 5.41 11.63
CA ASP A 208 4.85 4.11 12.12
C ASP A 208 3.60 3.61 11.36
N CYS A 209 2.63 4.51 11.11
CA CYS A 209 1.43 4.20 10.33
C CYS A 209 1.75 4.00 8.83
N GLN A 210 2.72 4.74 8.31
CA GLN A 210 3.11 4.70 6.89
C GLN A 210 3.83 3.40 6.54
N TYR A 211 4.59 2.82 7.47
CA TYR A 211 5.21 1.51 7.28
C TYR A 211 4.15 0.42 7.03
N LEU A 212 3.12 0.36 7.88
CA LEU A 212 2.02 -0.58 7.74
C LEU A 212 1.24 -0.33 6.45
N MET A 213 1.00 0.95 6.12
CA MET A 213 0.28 1.33 4.92
C MET A 213 1.02 0.92 3.64
N ALA A 214 2.33 1.19 3.55
CA ALA A 214 3.14 0.83 2.38
C ALA A 214 3.18 -0.69 2.16
N THR A 215 3.29 -1.47 3.24
CA THR A 215 3.25 -2.93 3.19
C THR A 215 1.90 -3.43 2.71
N PHE A 216 0.81 -2.88 3.25
CA PHE A 216 -0.54 -3.27 2.85
C PHE A 216 -0.81 -2.95 1.39
N VAL A 217 -0.46 -1.75 0.91
CA VAL A 217 -0.64 -1.35 -0.50
C VAL A 217 0.11 -2.32 -1.42
N HIS A 218 1.35 -2.67 -1.08
CA HIS A 218 2.14 -3.58 -1.90
C HIS A 218 1.51 -4.97 -2.03
N VAL A 219 1.07 -5.53 -0.90
CA VAL A 219 0.37 -6.81 -0.86
C VAL A 219 -0.95 -6.70 -1.61
N TYR A 220 -1.71 -5.61 -1.42
CA TYR A 220 -2.98 -5.37 -2.07
C TYR A 220 -2.84 -5.32 -3.59
N ILE A 221 -1.87 -4.56 -4.11
CA ILE A 221 -1.59 -4.50 -5.55
C ILE A 221 -1.20 -5.89 -6.06
N THR A 222 -0.31 -6.59 -5.36
CA THR A 222 0.18 -7.90 -5.80
C THR A 222 -0.91 -8.98 -5.76
N SER A 223 -1.87 -8.89 -4.84
CA SER A 223 -2.95 -9.88 -4.67
C SER A 223 -4.19 -9.60 -5.52
N PHE A 224 -4.59 -8.34 -5.65
CA PHE A 224 -5.88 -7.98 -6.26
C PHE A 224 -5.78 -7.24 -7.59
N ILE A 225 -4.63 -6.64 -7.91
CA ILE A 225 -4.48 -5.75 -9.07
C ILE A 225 -3.59 -6.38 -10.14
N ARG A 226 -2.40 -6.84 -9.75
CA ARG A 226 -1.45 -7.46 -10.68
C ARG A 226 -2.00 -8.82 -11.12
N GLY A 227 -2.48 -8.89 -12.35
CA GLY A 227 -2.65 -10.15 -13.06
C GLY A 227 -1.28 -10.83 -13.33
N PRO A 228 -1.26 -12.15 -13.60
CA PRO A 228 -0.03 -12.84 -13.97
C PRO A 228 0.55 -12.22 -15.24
N ASN A 229 1.71 -11.57 -15.13
CA ASN A 229 2.37 -10.93 -16.27
C ASN A 229 2.75 -12.00 -17.31
N PRO A 230 2.20 -11.98 -18.53
CA PRO A 230 2.40 -13.04 -19.51
C PRO A 230 3.87 -13.22 -19.88
N SER A 231 4.66 -12.15 -19.88
CA SER A 231 6.10 -12.20 -20.16
C SER A 231 6.88 -12.87 -19.03
N LYS A 232 6.52 -12.62 -17.76
CA LYS A 232 7.13 -13.32 -16.61
C LYS A 232 6.73 -14.79 -16.58
N VAL A 233 5.46 -15.10 -16.86
CA VAL A 233 5.00 -16.49 -16.99
C VAL A 233 5.75 -17.18 -18.12
N LEU A 234 5.91 -16.53 -19.27
CA LEU A 234 6.66 -17.07 -20.39
C LEU A 234 8.14 -17.30 -20.04
N GLN A 235 8.80 -16.34 -19.38
CA GLN A 235 10.18 -16.53 -18.90
C GLN A 235 10.29 -17.70 -17.91
N GLN A 236 9.33 -17.86 -16.99
CA GLN A 236 9.30 -19.00 -16.08
C GLN A 236 9.11 -20.32 -16.83
N LEU A 237 8.27 -20.34 -17.87
CA LEU A 237 8.07 -21.52 -18.72
C LEU A 237 9.35 -21.88 -19.49
N LEU A 238 10.07 -20.88 -20.00
CA LEU A 238 11.31 -21.08 -20.76
C LEU A 238 12.47 -21.64 -19.92
N VAL A 239 12.41 -21.52 -18.59
CA VAL A 239 13.40 -22.10 -17.66
C VAL A 239 13.14 -23.58 -17.37
N LEU A 240 11.93 -24.10 -17.61
CA LEU A 240 11.56 -25.50 -17.34
C LEU A 240 12.25 -26.49 -18.28
N GLN A 241 12.26 -27.77 -17.91
CA GLN A 241 12.78 -28.83 -18.79
C GLN A 241 11.93 -28.95 -20.08
N PRO A 242 12.54 -29.34 -21.22
CA PRO A 242 11.82 -29.44 -22.50
C PRO A 242 10.56 -30.32 -22.46
N GLU A 243 10.58 -31.40 -21.67
CA GLU A 243 9.41 -32.28 -21.51
C GLU A 243 8.23 -31.58 -20.81
N GLN A 244 8.52 -30.77 -19.79
CA GLN A 244 7.52 -29.99 -19.06
C GLN A 244 6.95 -28.88 -19.94
N GLN A 245 7.81 -28.20 -20.73
CA GLN A 245 7.38 -27.21 -21.71
C GLN A 245 6.41 -27.81 -22.74
N LEU A 246 6.75 -28.99 -23.27
CA LEU A 246 5.90 -29.69 -24.24
C LEU A 246 4.56 -30.10 -23.64
N ASN A 247 4.54 -30.55 -22.39
CA ASN A 247 3.30 -30.91 -21.69
C ASN A 247 2.39 -29.67 -21.50
N ILE A 248 2.96 -28.57 -20.99
CA ILE A 248 2.23 -27.31 -20.79
C ILE A 248 1.67 -26.79 -22.12
N TYR A 249 2.48 -26.82 -23.20
CA TYR A 249 2.01 -26.45 -24.53
C TYR A 249 0.83 -27.31 -25.01
N LYS A 250 0.90 -28.64 -24.82
CA LYS A 250 -0.19 -29.55 -25.21
C LYS A 250 -1.47 -29.26 -24.41
N THR A 251 -1.38 -29.10 -23.10
CA THR A 251 -2.53 -28.77 -22.24
C THR A 251 -3.14 -27.42 -22.61
N LEU A 252 -2.30 -26.40 -22.84
CA LEU A 252 -2.77 -25.07 -23.26
C LEU A 252 -3.45 -25.14 -24.63
N LYS A 253 -2.87 -25.88 -25.59
CA LYS A 253 -3.46 -26.09 -26.92
C LYS A 253 -4.84 -26.74 -26.83
N ILE A 254 -5.00 -27.80 -26.03
CA ILE A 254 -6.30 -28.48 -25.84
C ILE A 254 -7.32 -27.48 -25.27
N HIS A 255 -6.95 -26.73 -24.23
CA HIS A 255 -7.85 -25.77 -23.61
C HIS A 255 -8.28 -24.62 -24.54
N LEU A 256 -7.38 -24.17 -25.42
CA LEU A 256 -7.68 -23.16 -26.44
C LEU A 256 -8.61 -23.69 -27.55
N ILE A 257 -8.51 -24.98 -27.89
CA ILE A 257 -9.43 -25.64 -28.82
C ILE A 257 -10.82 -25.79 -28.18
N GLU A 258 -10.90 -26.24 -26.92
CA GLU A 258 -12.17 -26.36 -26.18
C GLU A 258 -12.91 -25.02 -26.04
N LYS A 259 -12.17 -23.92 -25.86
CA LYS A 259 -12.73 -22.57 -25.83
C LYS A 259 -13.11 -22.01 -27.21
N GLY A 260 -12.85 -22.75 -28.30
CA GLY A 260 -13.12 -22.31 -29.67
C GLY A 260 -12.22 -21.18 -30.17
N ILE A 261 -11.11 -20.89 -29.47
CA ILE A 261 -10.16 -19.82 -29.81
C ILE A 261 -9.21 -20.30 -30.91
N LEU A 262 -8.87 -21.60 -30.90
CA LEU A 262 -7.99 -22.24 -31.87
C LEU A 262 -8.78 -23.26 -32.69
N GLN A 263 -8.75 -23.15 -34.01
CA GLN A 263 -9.35 -24.16 -34.87
C GLN A 263 -8.58 -25.49 -34.72
N PRO A 264 -9.27 -26.64 -34.62
CA PRO A 264 -8.58 -27.92 -34.65
C PRO A 264 -7.85 -28.04 -35.98
N THR A 265 -6.54 -28.30 -35.93
CA THR A 265 -5.75 -28.58 -37.13
C THR A 265 -6.36 -29.80 -37.81
N LEU A 266 -7.13 -29.56 -38.88
CA LEU A 266 -7.55 -30.56 -39.85
C LEU A 266 -6.27 -31.17 -40.42
N LYS A 267 -6.00 -32.42 -40.05
CA LYS A 267 -5.01 -33.23 -40.76
C LYS A 267 -5.60 -33.52 -42.13
N VAL A 268 -5.11 -32.82 -43.16
CA VAL A 268 -5.21 -33.23 -44.56
C VAL A 268 -4.05 -34.18 -44.85
#